data_AF-A0A429YN52-F1
#
_entry.id   AF-A0A429YN52-F1
#
_cell.length_a   1.000
_cell.length_b   1.000
_cell.length_c   1.000
_cell.angle_alpha   90.00
_cell.angle_beta   90.00
_cell.angle_gamma   90.00
#
_symmetry.space_group_name_H-M   'P 1'
#
loop_
_entity.id
_entity.type
_entity.pdbx_description
1 polymer ?
#
loop_
_entity_poly.entity_id
_entity_poly.type
_entity_poly.pdbx_seq_one_letter_code
_entity_poly.pdbx_strand_id
1 'polypeptide(L)'
;MPDDAEAGPDEDDPGEAGPQDGTDEGVASAEVSIEVRAFSRWLRFPADLVVRLTDEGETTFVDLRSASHFAQHDLGDNADRIRRFLVDLDARMDPGTED
;
A
#
# COMPACT_ATOMS: atom_id res chain seq x y z
N MET A 1 -37.19 -57.71 16.44
CA MET A 1 -37.16 -57.28 17.84
C MET A 1 -35.99 -57.98 18.51
N PRO A 2 -35.06 -57.30 19.20
CA PRO A 2 -34.97 -55.87 19.55
C PRO A 2 -33.90 -55.15 18.66
N ASP A 3 -33.80 -53.83 18.54
CA ASP A 3 -33.90 -52.67 19.46
C ASP A 3 -32.69 -52.49 20.41
N ASP A 4 -32.43 -51.22 20.71
CA ASP A 4 -31.41 -50.63 21.60
C ASP A 4 -29.98 -50.48 21.00
N ALA A 5 -29.51 -49.29 20.60
CA ALA A 5 -29.33 -48.00 21.30
C ALA A 5 -27.86 -47.81 21.77
N GLU A 6 -27.47 -46.54 21.81
CA GLU A 6 -26.30 -45.95 22.50
C GLU A 6 -24.93 -46.02 21.80
N ALA A 7 -24.67 -45.04 20.93
CA ALA A 7 -23.36 -44.38 20.91
C ALA A 7 -23.63 -42.90 21.21
N GLY A 8 -23.29 -42.49 22.43
CA GLY A 8 -23.53 -41.14 22.95
C GLY A 8 -22.74 -40.05 22.20
N PRO A 9 -23.03 -38.78 22.48
CA PRO A 9 -22.27 -37.68 21.92
C PRO A 9 -20.92 -37.61 22.63
N ASP A 10 -19.84 -37.92 21.92
CA ASP A 10 -18.52 -37.55 22.42
C ASP A 10 -18.33 -36.05 22.15
N GLU A 11 -18.59 -35.31 23.22
CA GLU A 11 -18.27 -33.93 23.45
C GLU A 11 -16.75 -33.75 23.38
N ASP A 12 -16.22 -33.39 22.21
CA ASP A 12 -14.95 -32.69 22.12
C ASP A 12 -15.25 -31.23 21.75
N ASP A 13 -15.47 -30.45 22.80
CA ASP A 13 -15.44 -28.98 22.82
C ASP A 13 -13.95 -28.55 22.91
N PRO A 14 -13.30 -28.13 21.81
CA PRO A 14 -12.06 -27.39 21.93
C PRO A 14 -12.41 -25.97 22.37
N GLY A 15 -12.41 -25.82 23.70
CA GLY A 15 -12.45 -24.62 24.51
C GLY A 15 -12.49 -23.27 23.80
N GLU A 16 -13.49 -22.49 24.23
CA GLU A 16 -13.59 -21.03 24.12
C GLU A 16 -12.24 -20.35 23.87
N ALA A 17 -12.04 -19.89 22.63
CA ALA A 17 -11.07 -18.84 22.36
C ALA A 17 -11.49 -17.64 23.22
N GLY A 18 -10.78 -17.45 24.33
CA GLY A 18 -10.99 -16.31 25.22
C GLY A 18 -10.97 -14.99 24.43
N PRO A 19 -11.57 -13.92 24.98
CA PRO A 19 -11.62 -12.63 24.31
C PRO A 19 -10.24 -12.27 23.78
N GLN A 20 -10.14 -12.07 22.47
CA GLN A 20 -8.98 -11.50 21.82
C GLN A 20 -8.97 -10.01 22.22
N ASP A 21 -8.64 -9.74 23.48
CA ASP A 21 -8.42 -8.40 24.01
C ASP A 21 -7.06 -7.95 23.48
N GLY A 22 -7.14 -7.30 22.32
CA GLY A 22 -6.00 -6.89 21.53
C GLY A 22 -6.46 -6.21 20.25
N THR A 23 -7.59 -5.51 20.27
CA THR A 23 -7.77 -4.40 19.34
C THR A 23 -6.80 -3.32 19.80
N ASP A 24 -5.55 -3.42 19.38
CA ASP A 24 -4.83 -2.22 19.00
C ASP A 24 -5.70 -1.64 17.88
N GLU A 25 -6.63 -0.76 18.25
CA GLU A 25 -7.31 0.12 17.31
C GLU A 25 -6.23 1.07 16.79
N GLY A 26 -5.33 0.51 15.98
CA GLY A 26 -4.36 1.23 15.20
C GLY A 26 -5.16 2.27 14.44
N VAL A 27 -4.82 3.54 14.68
CA VAL A 27 -5.39 4.69 14.01
C VAL A 27 -5.56 4.31 12.55
N ALA A 28 -6.80 4.28 12.04
CA ALA A 28 -7.04 3.88 10.66
C ALA A 28 -6.32 4.88 9.74
N SER A 29 -5.11 4.55 9.32
CA SER A 29 -4.29 5.39 8.45
C SER A 29 -5.03 5.57 7.13
N ALA A 30 -5.34 6.83 6.80
CA ALA A 30 -5.96 7.14 5.52
C ALA A 30 -4.94 6.86 4.41
N GLU A 31 -5.27 5.95 3.48
CA GLU A 31 -4.48 5.70 2.28
C GLU A 31 -5.14 6.38 1.06
N VAL A 32 -4.35 7.13 0.29
CA VAL A 32 -4.76 7.75 -0.97
C VAL A 32 -3.80 7.31 -2.07
N SER A 33 -4.34 6.87 -3.22
CA SER A 33 -3.54 6.55 -4.40
C SER A 33 -3.91 7.43 -5.59
N ILE A 34 -2.90 7.80 -6.37
CA ILE A 34 -3.03 8.61 -7.58
C ILE A 34 -2.34 7.87 -8.71
N GLU A 35 -3.11 7.56 -9.76
CA GLU A 35 -2.59 6.93 -10.97
C GLU A 35 -2.36 7.98 -12.05
N VAL A 36 -1.18 7.94 -12.66
CA VAL A 36 -0.77 8.91 -13.68
C VAL A 36 -0.14 8.17 -14.85
N ARG A 37 -0.48 8.61 -16.06
CA ARG A 37 0.20 8.17 -17.27
C ARG A 37 1.17 9.23 -17.76
N ALA A 38 2.41 8.84 -17.96
CA ALA A 38 3.46 9.69 -18.50
C ALA A 38 4.08 9.07 -19.75
N PHE A 39 4.93 9.84 -20.43
CA PHE A 39 5.64 9.36 -21.60
C PHE A 39 7.14 9.60 -21.49
N SER A 40 7.93 8.67 -22.03
CA SER A 40 9.37 8.82 -22.18
C SER A 40 9.71 9.96 -23.14
N ARG A 41 10.87 10.59 -22.92
CA ARG A 41 11.25 11.86 -23.57
C ARG A 41 11.41 11.77 -25.10
N TRP A 42 12.00 10.68 -25.59
CA TRP A 42 12.42 10.57 -26.99
C TRP A 42 11.42 9.82 -27.86
N LEU A 43 11.03 8.62 -27.41
CA LEU A 43 10.21 7.70 -28.20
C LEU A 43 8.73 7.75 -27.80
N ARG A 44 8.40 8.56 -26.79
CA ARG A 44 7.04 8.74 -26.28
C ARG A 44 6.37 7.40 -25.94
N PHE A 45 7.16 6.45 -25.44
CA PHE A 45 6.61 5.23 -24.85
C PHE A 45 5.87 5.60 -23.57
N PRO A 46 4.64 5.12 -23.39
CA PRO A 46 3.90 5.35 -22.16
C PRO A 46 4.53 4.58 -21.00
N ALA A 47 4.49 5.21 -19.84
CA ALA A 47 4.80 4.63 -18.55
C ALA A 47 3.65 4.96 -17.60
N ASP A 48 3.28 3.99 -16.77
CA ASP A 48 2.28 4.19 -15.72
C ASP A 48 2.99 4.45 -14.40
N LEU A 49 2.41 5.36 -13.63
CA LEU A 49 2.92 5.84 -12.35
C LEU A 49 1.81 5.70 -11.32
N VAL A 50 2.18 5.28 -10.12
CA VAL A 50 1.30 5.33 -8.96
C VAL A 50 2.03 6.02 -7.83
N VAL A 51 1.37 7.04 -7.27
CA VAL A 51 1.77 7.70 -6.01
C VAL A 51 0.80 7.20 -4.95
N ARG A 52 1.32 6.65 -3.84
CA ARG A 52 0.54 6.28 -2.68
C ARG A 52 0.96 7.14 -1.51
N LEU A 53 -0.03 7.68 -0.81
CA LEU A 53 0.12 8.49 0.38
C LEU A 53 -0.54 7.73 1.52
N THR A 54 0.19 7.53 2.61
CA THR A 54 -0.33 6.92 3.84
C THR A 54 -0.16 7.92 4.96
N ASP A 55 -1.28 8.33 5.57
CA ASP A 55 -1.26 9.19 6.74
C ASP A 55 -0.86 8.41 8.00
N GLU A 56 0.22 8.84 8.64
CA GLU A 56 0.73 8.26 9.89
C GLU A 56 0.55 9.25 11.06
N GLY A 57 -0.34 10.25 10.90
CA GLY A 57 -0.69 11.23 11.92
C GLY A 57 0.18 12.49 11.82
N GLU A 58 1.43 12.40 12.26
CA GLU A 58 2.37 13.56 12.21
C GLU A 58 3.11 13.66 10.88
N THR A 59 3.25 12.53 10.17
CA THR A 59 3.94 12.43 8.90
C THR A 59 3.10 11.68 7.87
N THR A 60 3.38 11.92 6.60
CA THR A 60 2.78 11.15 5.50
C THR A 60 3.86 10.36 4.80
N PHE A 61 3.69 9.04 4.72
CA PHE A 61 4.56 8.19 3.92
C PHE A 61 4.19 8.30 2.43
N VAL A 62 5.20 8.42 1.56
CA VAL A 62 5.02 8.57 0.12
C VAL A 62 5.73 7.44 -0.62
N ASP A 63 4.96 6.52 -1.21
CA ASP A 63 5.48 5.50 -2.14
C ASP A 63 5.22 5.95 -3.58
N LEU A 64 6.26 6.00 -4.40
CA LEU A 64 6.14 6.28 -5.82
C LEU A 64 6.72 5.13 -6.63
N ARG A 65 5.91 4.56 -7.52
CA ARG A 65 6.32 3.53 -8.47
C ARG A 65 6.11 3.99 -9.90
N SER A 66 7.00 3.54 -10.78
CA SER A 66 6.92 3.80 -12.21
C SER A 66 7.23 2.52 -12.97
N ALA A 67 6.41 2.20 -13.97
CA ALA A 67 6.58 1.01 -14.79
C ALA A 67 6.47 1.36 -16.29
N SER A 68 7.46 0.92 -17.07
CA SER A 68 7.45 1.01 -18.54
C SER A 68 6.93 -0.28 -19.16
N HIS A 69 6.06 -0.20 -20.16
CA HIS A 69 5.42 -1.37 -20.77
C HIS A 69 6.14 -1.92 -22.01
N PHE A 70 6.82 -1.05 -22.75
CA PHE A 70 7.17 -1.31 -24.16
C PHE A 70 8.67 -1.53 -24.41
N ALA A 71 9.51 -1.41 -23.39
CA ALA A 71 10.94 -1.59 -23.53
C ALA A 71 11.49 -2.49 -22.42
N GLN A 72 12.37 -3.42 -22.79
CA GLN A 72 13.08 -4.28 -21.84
C GLN A 72 13.91 -3.46 -20.84
N HIS A 73 14.35 -2.28 -21.23
CA HIS A 73 15.05 -1.32 -20.40
C HIS A 73 14.50 0.09 -20.64
N ASP A 74 14.23 0.83 -19.57
CA ASP A 74 13.80 2.24 -19.61
C ASP A 74 14.97 3.23 -19.67
N LEU A 75 16.20 2.71 -19.72
CA LEU A 75 17.48 3.45 -19.72
C LEU A 75 17.58 4.48 -18.58
N GLY A 76 16.91 4.23 -17.46
CA GLY A 76 16.89 5.12 -16.30
C GLY A 76 15.82 6.21 -16.37
N ASP A 77 14.96 6.28 -17.40
CA ASP A 77 13.93 7.31 -17.50
C ASP A 77 12.96 7.28 -16.32
N ASN A 78 12.56 6.10 -15.84
CA ASN A 78 11.73 5.98 -14.64
C ASN A 78 12.48 6.44 -13.38
N ALA A 79 13.75 6.06 -13.23
CA ALA A 79 14.54 6.47 -12.07
C ALA A 79 14.74 7.99 -12.03
N ASP A 80 15.06 8.61 -13.17
CA ASP A 80 15.16 10.06 -13.31
C ASP A 80 13.85 10.77 -12.98
N ARG A 81 12.72 10.20 -13.43
CA ARG A 81 11.39 10.74 -13.19
C ARG A 81 11.00 10.68 -11.72
N ILE A 82 11.22 9.54 -11.06
CA ILE A 82 10.94 9.36 -9.63
C ILE A 82 11.78 10.36 -8.83
N ARG A 83 13.09 10.45 -9.09
CA ARG A 83 13.97 11.41 -8.41
C ARG A 83 13.51 12.85 -8.59
N ARG A 84 13.18 13.25 -9.82
CA ARG A 84 12.69 14.60 -10.11
C ARG A 84 11.40 14.90 -9.34
N PHE A 85 10.46 13.97 -9.31
CA PHE A 85 9.22 14.15 -8.57
C PHE A 85 9.50 14.36 -7.07
N LEU A 86 10.36 13.53 -6.46
CA LEU A 86 10.65 13.64 -5.04
C LEU A 86 11.39 14.94 -4.69
N VAL A 87 12.31 15.41 -5.53
CA VAL A 87 12.96 16.71 -5.38
C VAL A 87 11.94 17.85 -5.48
N ASP A 88 11.06 17.80 -6.48
CA ASP A 88 10.02 18.82 -6.67
C ASP A 88 8.96 18.78 -5.55
N LEU A 89 8.75 17.61 -4.93
CA LEU A 89 7.86 17.44 -3.78
C LEU A 89 8.48 18.05 -2.53
N ASP A 90 9.73 17.70 -2.23
CA ASP A 90 10.50 18.23 -1.11
C ASP A 90 10.54 19.77 -1.14
N ALA A 91 10.87 20.36 -2.30
CA ALA A 91 10.89 21.80 -2.48
C ALA A 91 9.53 22.50 -2.32
N ARG A 92 8.41 21.78 -2.44
CA ARG A 92 7.06 22.32 -2.20
C ARG A 92 6.57 22.10 -0.76
N MET A 93 7.14 21.12 -0.08
CA MET A 93 6.82 20.80 1.31
C MET A 93 7.71 21.57 2.29
N ASP A 94 8.87 22.06 1.85
CA ASP A 94 9.63 23.06 2.60
C ASP A 94 8.73 24.28 2.81
N PRO A 95 8.33 24.61 4.07
CA PRO A 95 7.41 25.70 4.37
C PRO A 95 7.96 27.08 3.98
N GLY A 96 9.18 27.14 3.42
CA GLY A 96 9.94 28.37 3.28
C GLY A 96 10.47 28.73 4.65
N THR A 97 11.76 29.05 4.72
CA THR A 97 12.30 29.76 5.87
C THR A 97 11.40 30.97 6.12
N GLU A 98 10.76 31.02 7.27
CA GLU A 98 10.02 32.18 7.76
C GLU A 98 10.99 33.37 7.74
N ASP A 99 10.80 34.32 6.82
CA ASP A 99 11.39 35.67 6.85
C ASP A 99 10.55 36.60 7.73
#